data_AF-A0A412HPU0-F1
#
_entry.id   AF-A0A412HPU0-F1
#
_cell.length_a   1.000
_cell.length_b   1.000
_cell.length_c   1.000
_cell.angle_alpha   90.00
_cell.angle_beta   90.00
_cell.angle_gamma   90.00
#
_symmetry.space_group_name_H-M   'P 1'
#
loop_
_entity.id
_entity.type
_entity.pdbx_description
1 polymer ?
#
loop_
_entity_poly.entity_id
_entity_poly.type
_entity_poly.pdbx_seq_one_letter_code
_entity_poly.pdbx_strand_id
1 'polypeptide(L)'
;MVYVWEFEFFDSDGMVDAVPCGSLGGGGTFGSDLNDAVESAADFLACMVDDHLMGGVDLPAPDFGHEPRHGGKIIAVAVSRELADIPAVTAADAARMLGVSSARVSQLINAGLLDSWKDGTKRMVSKASIEARLADAPKAGRPKEVPIAV
;
A
#
# COMPACT_ATOMS: atom_id res chain seq x y z
N MET A 1 -8.45 -1.55 14.61
CA MET A 1 -8.55 -3.03 14.73
C MET A 1 -7.16 -3.64 14.73
N VAL A 2 -6.95 -4.78 15.41
CA VAL A 2 -5.66 -5.50 15.40
C VAL A 2 -5.68 -6.58 14.33
N TYR A 3 -4.65 -6.60 13.49
CA TYR A 3 -4.41 -7.60 12.46
C TYR A 3 -3.14 -8.36 12.82
N VAL A 4 -3.19 -9.68 12.72
CA VAL A 4 -2.08 -10.57 13.07
C VAL A 4 -1.83 -11.52 11.92
N TRP A 5 -0.57 -11.69 11.53
CA TRP A 5 -0.19 -12.61 10.46
C TRP A 5 1.14 -13.31 10.76
N GLU A 6 1.27 -14.58 10.37
CA GLU A 6 2.52 -15.32 10.47
C GLU A 6 3.45 -15.01 9.30
N PHE A 7 4.71 -14.76 9.60
CA PHE A 7 5.78 -14.61 8.63
C PHE A 7 6.86 -15.67 8.90
N GLU A 8 7.44 -16.21 7.85
CA GLU A 8 8.68 -16.97 7.95
C GLU A 8 9.87 -16.03 7.78
N PHE A 9 10.78 -16.07 8.76
CA PHE A 9 12.04 -15.33 8.78
C PHE A 9 13.21 -16.28 8.56
N PHE A 10 14.02 -16.07 7.53
CA PHE A 10 15.14 -16.94 7.18
C PHE A 10 16.33 -16.16 6.63
N ASP A 11 17.53 -16.67 6.88
CA ASP A 11 18.77 -16.07 6.37
C ASP A 11 18.92 -16.34 4.86
N SER A 12 19.22 -15.29 4.10
CA SER A 12 19.39 -15.32 2.66
C SER A 12 20.37 -14.21 2.24
N ASP A 13 21.47 -14.58 1.59
CA ASP A 13 22.50 -13.64 1.08
C ASP A 13 23.00 -12.59 2.10
N GLY A 14 23.10 -12.97 3.38
CA GLY A 14 23.57 -12.10 4.46
C GLY A 14 22.52 -11.12 4.99
N MET A 15 21.27 -11.28 4.58
CA MET A 15 20.08 -10.58 5.09
C MET A 15 19.12 -11.60 5.72
N VAL A 16 18.14 -11.09 6.46
CA VAL A 16 17.00 -11.89 6.97
C VAL A 16 15.78 -11.55 6.12
N ASP A 17 15.35 -12.48 5.29
CA ASP A 17 14.11 -12.38 4.52
C ASP A 17 12.92 -12.65 5.43
N ALA A 18 11.81 -11.95 5.20
CA ALA A 18 10.54 -12.09 5.90
C ALA A 18 9.40 -12.24 4.89
N VAL A 19 8.82 -13.43 4.83
CA VAL A 19 7.77 -13.77 3.85
C VAL A 19 6.48 -14.13 4.59
N PRO A 20 5.33 -13.49 4.27
CA PRO A 20 4.05 -13.83 4.89
C PRO A 20 3.64 -15.25 4.51
N CYS A 21 3.12 -15.96 5.51
CA CYS A 21 2.59 -17.29 5.34
C CYS A 21 1.20 -17.26 4.68
N GLY A 22 0.77 -18.41 4.17
CA GLY A 22 -0.59 -18.58 3.66
C GLY A 22 -0.93 -17.67 2.48
N SER A 23 -2.12 -17.07 2.53
CA SER A 23 -2.75 -16.39 1.40
C SER A 23 -2.68 -14.86 1.43
N LEU A 24 -1.86 -14.24 2.28
CA LEU A 24 -1.75 -12.78 2.32
C LEU A 24 -1.25 -12.21 0.99
N GLY A 25 -0.36 -12.95 0.30
CA GLY A 25 0.24 -12.51 -0.95
C GLY A 25 1.24 -11.35 -0.76
N GLY A 26 1.50 -10.60 -1.84
CA GLY A 26 2.30 -9.37 -1.79
C GLY A 26 3.84 -9.54 -1.84
N GLY A 27 4.36 -10.76 -1.86
CA GLY A 27 5.81 -11.02 -1.92
C GLY A 27 6.39 -11.16 -0.51
N GLY A 28 7.50 -10.48 -0.22
CA GLY A 28 8.16 -10.47 1.08
C GLY A 28 8.98 -9.21 1.28
N THR A 29 9.52 -9.05 2.47
CA THR A 29 10.43 -7.95 2.84
C THR A 29 11.70 -8.53 3.46
N PHE A 30 12.63 -7.71 3.90
CA PHE A 30 13.89 -8.18 4.48
C PHE A 30 14.49 -7.13 5.42
N GLY A 31 15.41 -7.58 6.27
CA GLY A 31 16.19 -6.71 7.16
C GLY A 31 17.62 -7.22 7.31
N SER A 32 18.49 -6.35 7.82
CA SER A 32 19.91 -6.66 8.08
C SER A 32 20.12 -7.63 9.25
N ASP A 33 19.14 -7.72 10.14
CA ASP A 33 19.03 -8.74 11.17
C ASP A 33 17.55 -9.09 11.43
N LEU A 34 17.30 -9.99 12.37
CA LEU A 34 15.93 -10.43 12.69
C LEU A 34 15.03 -9.30 13.20
N ASN A 35 15.56 -8.35 13.99
CA ASN A 35 14.74 -7.26 14.51
C ASN A 35 14.34 -6.30 13.39
N ASP A 36 15.30 -5.94 12.54
CA ASP A 36 15.09 -5.11 11.36
C ASP A 36 14.10 -5.75 10.38
N ALA A 37 14.20 -7.07 10.18
CA ALA A 37 13.26 -7.81 9.34
C ALA A 37 11.85 -7.86 9.95
N VAL A 38 11.72 -7.98 11.28
CA VAL A 38 10.42 -7.96 11.97
C VAL A 38 9.77 -6.58 11.89
N GLU A 39 10.54 -5.50 12.04
CA GLU A 39 10.04 -4.13 11.82
C GLU A 39 9.57 -3.96 10.38
N SER A 40 10.37 -4.41 9.41
CA SER A 40 10.01 -4.38 7.99
C SER A 40 8.77 -5.22 7.68
N ALA A 41 8.58 -6.37 8.35
CA ALA A 41 7.39 -7.21 8.21
C ALA A 41 6.14 -6.55 8.81
N ALA A 42 6.28 -5.79 9.90
CA ALA A 42 5.19 -5.00 10.45
C ALA A 42 4.76 -3.88 9.49
N ASP A 43 5.71 -3.17 8.88
CA ASP A 43 5.43 -2.17 7.85
C ASP A 43 4.77 -2.79 6.62
N PHE A 44 5.26 -3.94 6.16
CA PHE A 44 4.63 -4.70 5.07
C PHE A 44 3.18 -5.05 5.40
N LEU A 45 2.92 -5.61 6.59
CA LEU A 45 1.57 -5.96 7.03
C LEU A 45 0.67 -4.71 7.13
N ALA A 46 1.20 -3.59 7.64
CA ALA A 46 0.46 -2.34 7.73
C ALA A 46 0.06 -1.82 6.34
N CYS A 47 0.97 -1.83 5.36
CA CYS A 47 0.65 -1.44 3.99
C CYS A 47 -0.45 -2.34 3.38
N MET A 48 -0.33 -3.67 3.55
CA MET A 48 -1.34 -4.61 3.06
C MET A 48 -2.71 -4.36 3.70
N VAL A 49 -2.74 -4.13 5.01
CA VAL A 49 -3.97 -3.81 5.74
C VAL A 49 -4.57 -2.49 5.25
N ASP A 50 -3.74 -1.46 5.05
CA ASP A 50 -4.19 -0.16 4.58
C ASP A 50 -4.83 -0.25 3.19
N ASP A 51 -4.25 -1.01 2.26
CA ASP A 51 -4.82 -1.23 0.93
C ASP A 51 -6.21 -1.88 0.99
N HIS A 52 -6.37 -2.87 1.87
CA HIS A 52 -7.66 -3.55 2.10
C HIS A 52 -8.70 -2.59 2.72
N LEU A 53 -8.29 -1.81 3.73
CA LEU A 53 -9.12 -0.80 4.35
C LEU A 53 -9.58 0.27 3.34
N MET A 54 -8.67 0.79 2.51
CA MET A 54 -8.99 1.77 1.46
C MET A 54 -9.93 1.18 0.41
N GLY A 55 -9.74 -0.08 0.04
CA GLY A 55 -10.61 -0.81 -0.88
C GLY A 55 -11.99 -1.16 -0.30
N GLY A 56 -12.16 -1.10 1.02
CA GLY A 56 -13.35 -1.58 1.70
C GLY A 56 -13.54 -3.10 1.55
N VAL A 57 -12.43 -3.83 1.42
CA VAL A 57 -12.40 -5.29 1.27
C VAL A 57 -11.75 -5.86 2.52
N ASP A 58 -12.36 -6.87 3.12
CA ASP A 58 -11.75 -7.54 4.27
C ASP A 58 -10.51 -8.32 3.85
N LEU A 59 -9.50 -8.34 4.72
CA LEU A 59 -8.38 -9.27 4.59
C LEU A 59 -8.89 -10.72 4.61
N PRO A 60 -8.19 -11.66 3.92
CA PRO A 60 -8.47 -13.07 4.08
C PRO A 60 -8.36 -13.46 5.57
N ALA A 61 -9.14 -14.45 5.99
CA ALA A 61 -9.06 -14.95 7.36
C ALA A 61 -7.63 -15.46 7.64
N PRO A 62 -7.00 -15.03 8.74
CA PRO A 62 -5.67 -15.51 9.09
C PRO A 62 -5.72 -17.00 9.45
N ASP A 63 -4.72 -17.75 8.99
CA ASP A 63 -4.44 -19.12 9.39
C ASP A 63 -3.11 -19.15 10.14
N PHE A 64 -2.99 -20.02 11.15
CA PHE A 64 -1.86 -20.05 12.09
C PHE A 64 -1.32 -21.47 12.26
N GLY A 65 -0.05 -21.58 12.66
CA GLY A 65 0.63 -22.86 12.84
C GLY A 65 1.33 -23.36 11.59
N HIS A 66 1.77 -22.46 10.71
CA HIS A 66 2.56 -22.83 9.54
C HIS A 66 3.90 -23.46 9.95
N GLU A 67 4.42 -24.36 9.12
CA GLU A 67 5.78 -24.88 9.24
C GLU A 67 6.75 -24.06 8.36
N PRO A 68 8.01 -23.85 8.78
CA PRO A 68 9.02 -23.17 7.97
C PRO A 68 9.23 -23.87 6.62
N ARG A 69 9.16 -23.13 5.51
CA ARG A 69 9.39 -23.62 4.15
C ARG A 69 10.84 -23.45 3.69
N HIS A 70 11.55 -22.52 4.30
CA HIS A 70 12.94 -22.16 4.02
C HIS A 70 13.89 -22.56 5.16
N GLY A 71 13.38 -23.30 6.16
CA GLY A 71 14.14 -23.67 7.36
C GLY A 71 14.30 -22.52 8.36
N GLY A 72 13.50 -21.46 8.20
CA GLY A 72 13.50 -20.29 9.06
C GLY A 72 12.70 -20.45 10.36
N LYS A 73 12.32 -19.31 10.93
CA LYS A 73 11.46 -19.20 12.12
C LYS A 73 10.12 -18.61 11.73
N ILE A 74 9.03 -19.21 12.22
CA ILE A 74 7.70 -18.61 12.11
C ILE A 74 7.49 -17.65 13.28
N ILE A 75 7.17 -16.40 12.97
CA ILE A 75 6.84 -15.38 13.97
C ILE A 75 5.53 -14.71 13.56
N ALA A 76 4.58 -14.61 14.49
CA ALA A 76 3.36 -13.86 14.31
C ALA A 76 3.63 -12.37 14.56
N VAL A 77 3.36 -11.54 13.56
CA VAL A 77 3.49 -10.08 13.59
C VAL A 77 2.11 -9.47 13.69
N ALA A 78 1.94 -8.48 14.57
CA ALA A 78 0.66 -7.82 14.81
C ALA A 78 0.78 -6.31 14.57
N VAL A 79 -0.22 -5.74 13.89
CA VAL A 79 -0.36 -4.29 13.68
C VAL A 79 -1.76 -3.84 14.08
N SER A 80 -1.88 -2.65 14.64
CA SER A 80 -3.17 -2.01 14.89
C SER A 80 -3.40 -0.94 13.83
N ARG A 81 -4.46 -1.10 13.04
CA ARG A 81 -4.82 -0.18 11.95
C ARG A 81 -6.32 0.06 11.88
N GLU A 82 -6.67 1.27 11.49
CA GLU A 82 -8.00 1.71 11.09
C GLU A 82 -7.89 2.68 9.91
N LEU A 83 -8.99 2.87 9.18
CA LEU A 83 -9.02 3.77 8.03
C LEU A 83 -8.61 5.21 8.41
N ALA A 84 -8.84 5.60 9.67
CA ALA A 84 -8.45 6.91 10.21
C ALA A 84 -6.93 7.05 10.45
N ASP A 85 -6.18 5.95 10.54
CA ASP A 85 -4.73 5.94 10.74
C ASP A 85 -3.96 6.15 9.43
N ILE A 86 -4.64 6.09 8.29
CA ILE A 86 -4.03 6.23 6.96
C ILE A 86 -3.83 7.73 6.67
N PRO A 87 -2.58 8.20 6.44
CA PRO A 87 -2.33 9.60 6.13
C PRO A 87 -3.05 10.03 4.85
N ALA A 88 -4.03 10.92 4.99
CA ALA A 88 -4.90 11.33 3.90
C ALA A 88 -5.21 12.82 3.92
N VAL A 89 -5.65 13.33 2.78
CA VAL A 89 -6.20 14.68 2.64
C VAL A 89 -7.52 14.61 1.87
N THR A 90 -8.32 15.68 1.92
CA THR A 90 -9.55 15.70 1.10
C THR A 90 -9.20 15.77 -0.38
N ALA A 91 -10.09 15.32 -1.26
CA ALA A 91 -9.90 15.44 -2.70
C ALA A 91 -9.66 16.90 -3.16
N ALA A 92 -10.21 17.89 -2.45
CA ALA A 92 -9.96 19.31 -2.71
C ALA A 92 -8.53 19.72 -2.32
N ASP A 93 -7.99 19.19 -1.23
CA ASP A 93 -6.62 19.44 -0.80
C ASP A 93 -5.62 18.75 -1.71
N ALA A 94 -5.92 17.52 -2.14
CA ALA A 94 -5.13 16.80 -3.14
C ALA A 94 -5.02 17.61 -4.44
N ALA A 95 -6.11 18.24 -4.89
CA ALA A 95 -6.10 19.12 -6.06
C ALA A 95 -5.12 20.29 -5.88
N ARG A 96 -5.10 20.92 -4.70
CA ARG A 96 -4.17 22.00 -4.36
C ARG A 96 -2.72 21.52 -4.32
N MET A 97 -2.46 20.37 -3.69
CA MET A 97 -1.11 19.79 -3.58
C MET A 97 -0.53 19.41 -4.95
N LEU A 98 -1.36 18.82 -5.82
CA LEU A 98 -0.97 18.42 -7.18
C LEU A 98 -0.94 19.58 -8.19
N GLY A 99 -1.50 20.75 -7.83
CA GLY A 99 -1.64 21.88 -8.76
C GLY A 99 -2.59 21.60 -9.93
N VAL A 100 -3.62 20.77 -9.73
CA VAL A 100 -4.58 20.37 -10.77
C VAL A 100 -6.03 20.69 -10.36
N SER A 101 -6.98 20.60 -11.29
CA SER A 101 -8.39 20.81 -11.00
C SER A 101 -9.03 19.62 -10.26
N SER A 102 -10.13 19.84 -9.54
CA SER A 102 -10.91 18.76 -8.90
C SER A 102 -11.41 17.71 -9.89
N ALA A 103 -11.74 18.14 -11.12
CA ALA A 103 -12.10 17.23 -12.19
C ALA A 103 -10.92 16.32 -12.57
N ARG A 104 -9.70 16.86 -12.61
CA ARG A 104 -8.49 16.07 -12.87
C ARG A 104 -8.20 15.09 -11.73
N VAL A 105 -8.37 15.49 -10.47
CA VAL A 105 -8.26 14.55 -9.33
C VAL A 105 -9.23 13.39 -9.48
N SER A 106 -10.48 13.67 -9.86
CA SER A 106 -11.49 12.61 -10.10
C SER A 106 -11.08 11.65 -11.21
N GLN A 107 -10.48 12.17 -12.29
CA GLN A 107 -9.93 11.33 -13.36
C GLN A 107 -8.77 10.46 -12.88
N LEU A 108 -7.87 11.00 -12.06
CA LEU A 108 -6.73 10.26 -11.53
C LEU A 108 -7.19 9.12 -10.61
N ILE A 109 -8.16 9.39 -9.74
CA ILE A 109 -8.81 8.37 -8.90
C ILE A 109 -9.43 7.27 -9.76
N ASN A 110 -10.24 7.64 -10.76
CA ASN A 110 -10.91 6.67 -11.63
C ASN A 110 -9.92 5.86 -12.49
N ALA A 111 -8.73 6.39 -12.72
CA ALA A 111 -7.65 5.72 -13.44
C ALA A 111 -6.76 4.85 -12.53
N GLY A 112 -7.04 4.78 -11.22
CA GLY A 112 -6.20 4.06 -10.25
C GLY A 112 -4.83 4.70 -10.01
N LEU A 113 -4.69 6.00 -10.31
CA LEU A 113 -3.44 6.76 -10.14
C LEU A 113 -3.38 7.54 -8.82
N LEU A 114 -4.48 7.56 -8.07
CA LEU A 114 -4.57 8.09 -6.72
C LEU A 114 -5.47 7.16 -5.90
N ASP A 115 -4.98 6.70 -4.76
CA ASP A 115 -5.75 5.86 -3.86
C ASP A 115 -6.73 6.73 -3.08
N SER A 116 -8.00 6.33 -3.08
CA SER A 116 -9.06 7.13 -2.47
C SER A 116 -10.17 6.26 -1.90
N TRP A 117 -10.74 6.73 -0.80
CA TRP A 117 -11.86 6.10 -0.12
C TRP A 117 -12.87 7.15 0.34
N LYS A 118 -14.03 6.68 0.81
CA LYS A 118 -15.02 7.55 1.45
C LYS A 118 -14.82 7.47 2.96
N ASP A 119 -14.78 8.64 3.60
CA ASP A 119 -14.86 8.78 5.06
C ASP A 119 -16.03 9.73 5.36
N GLY A 120 -17.14 9.14 5.83
CA GLY A 120 -18.44 9.82 5.92
C GLY A 120 -18.88 10.43 4.59
N THR A 121 -19.03 11.76 4.54
CA THR A 121 -19.42 12.50 3.34
C THR A 121 -18.23 12.96 2.50
N LYS A 122 -16.99 12.80 3.00
CA LYS A 122 -15.77 13.27 2.35
C LYS A 122 -15.14 12.16 1.52
N ARG A 123 -14.58 12.55 0.36
CA ARG A 123 -13.63 11.71 -0.38
C ARG A 123 -12.23 12.04 0.13
N MET A 124 -11.56 11.02 0.67
CA MET A 124 -10.19 11.09 1.13
C MET A 124 -9.26 10.55 0.05
N VAL A 125 -8.05 11.09 -0.02
CA VAL A 125 -6.99 10.68 -0.96
C VAL A 125 -5.72 10.43 -0.16
N SER A 126 -5.08 9.28 -0.37
CA SER A 126 -3.84 8.89 0.31
C SER A 126 -2.72 9.87 -0.02
N LYS A 127 -1.99 10.33 1.01
CA LYS A 127 -0.79 11.15 0.83
C LYS A 127 0.30 10.39 0.08
N ALA A 128 0.48 9.10 0.35
CA ALA A 128 1.47 8.28 -0.33
C ALA A 128 1.23 8.25 -1.84
N SER A 129 -0.03 8.10 -2.27
CA SER A 129 -0.39 8.13 -3.70
C SER A 129 -0.15 9.50 -4.35
N ILE A 130 -0.36 10.59 -3.61
CA ILE A 130 -0.06 11.97 -4.07
C ILE A 130 1.46 12.16 -4.21
N GLU A 131 2.23 11.72 -3.23
CA GLU A 131 3.69 11.82 -3.21
C GLU A 131 4.32 10.99 -4.34
N ALA A 132 3.88 9.74 -4.51
CA ALA A 132 4.27 8.89 -5.64
C ALA A 132 3.98 9.59 -6.97
N ARG A 133 2.81 10.22 -7.09
CA ARG A 133 2.39 10.92 -8.30
C ARG A 133 3.18 12.20 -8.58
N LEU A 134 3.68 12.87 -7.55
CA LEU A 134 4.59 14.01 -7.66
C LEU A 134 6.00 13.54 -8.06
N ALA A 135 6.46 12.44 -7.48
CA ALA A 135 7.77 11.85 -7.76
C ALA A 135 7.90 11.32 -9.19
N ASP A 136 6.85 10.71 -9.73
CA ASP A 136 6.80 10.20 -11.12
C ASP A 136 6.94 11.34 -12.16
N ALA A 137 6.61 12.58 -11.79
CA ALA A 137 6.69 13.79 -12.62
C ALA A 137 6.23 13.61 -14.09
N PRO A 138 5.07 12.99 -14.36
CA PRO A 138 4.67 12.68 -15.72
C PRO A 138 4.45 13.97 -16.51
N LYS A 139 5.15 14.04 -17.64
CA LYS A 139 5.17 15.19 -18.53
C LYS A 139 3.77 15.52 -19.01
N ALA A 140 3.46 16.82 -19.07
CA ALA A 140 2.24 17.31 -19.69
C ALA A 140 2.20 16.89 -21.17
N GLY A 141 1.37 15.89 -21.49
CA GLY A 141 1.15 15.42 -22.84
C GLY A 141 -0.33 15.52 -23.19
N ARG A 142 -0.78 16.68 -23.67
CA ARG A 142 -1.93 16.71 -24.58
C ARG A 142 -1.50 15.91 -25.82
N PRO A 143 -2.24 14.87 -26.27
CA PRO A 143 -2.00 14.29 -27.58
C PRO A 143 -1.95 15.44 -28.59
N LYS A 144 -0.85 15.59 -29.34
CA LYS A 144 -0.83 16.56 -30.44
C LYS A 144 -1.95 16.15 -31.38
N GLU A 145 -2.89 17.05 -31.64
CA GLU A 145 -3.90 16.86 -32.67
C GLU A 145 -3.17 16.49 -33.95
N VAL A 146 -3.34 15.25 -34.40
CA VAL A 146 -2.86 14.80 -35.70
C VAL A 146 -3.77 15.50 -36.69
N PRO A 147 -3.26 16.37 -37.59
CA PRO A 147 -4.10 16.99 -38.59
C PRO A 147 -4.72 15.88 -39.44
N ILE A 148 -6.04 15.83 -39.51
CA ILE A 148 -6.75 15.00 -40.48
C ILE A 148 -6.42 15.61 -41.84
N ALA A 149 -5.56 14.96 -42.61
CA ALA A 149 -5.33 15.31 -44.00
C ALA A 149 -6.60 14.99 -44.80
N VAL A 150 -7.16 16.01 -45.44
CA VAL A 150 -8.27 15.94 -46.40
C VAL A 150 -7.75 15.49 -47.76
#